data_AF-A0A352KC58-F1
#
_entry.id   AF-A0A352KC58-F1
#
_cell.length_a   1.000
_cell.length_b   1.000
_cell.length_c   1.000
_cell.angle_alpha   90.00
_cell.angle_beta   90.00
_cell.angle_gamma   90.00
#
_symmetry.space_group_name_H-M   'P 1'
#
loop_
_entity.id
_entity.type
_entity.pdbx_description
1 polymer ?
#
loop_
_entity_poly.entity_id
_entity_poly.type
_entity_poly.pdbx_seq_one_letter_code
_entity_poly.pdbx_strand_id
1 'polypeptide(L)' 'NRLGKTTTNAEDFPAFIVNRILMPMINEAVYTLYEGVGNVEAIDTAMRLGANHPMGPLELA' A
#
# COMPACT_ATOMS: atom_id res chain seq x y z
N ASN A 1 8.89 -0.68 27.46
CA ASN A 1 8.08 0.29 26.67
C ASN A 1 8.08 1.70 27.27
N ARG A 2 9.19 2.45 27.15
CA ARG A 2 9.27 3.82 27.68
C ARG A 2 8.49 4.85 26.84
N LEU A 3 8.16 4.49 25.59
CA LEU A 3 7.52 5.38 24.61
C LEU A 3 6.14 4.89 24.11
N GLY A 4 5.59 3.80 24.68
CA GLY A 4 4.28 3.27 24.27
C GLY A 4 4.16 2.84 22.80
N LYS A 5 5.26 2.47 22.15
CA LYS A 5 5.28 1.98 20.76
C LYS A 5 5.29 0.44 20.72
N THR A 6 4.60 -0.11 19.72
CA THR A 6 4.73 -1.53 19.35
C THR A 6 5.96 -1.67 18.45
N THR A 7 6.88 -2.55 18.82
CA THR A 7 8.14 -2.75 18.08
C THR A 7 8.08 -4.05 17.29
N THR A 8 8.73 -4.08 16.13
CA THR A 8 8.93 -5.28 15.29
C THR A 8 10.39 -5.31 14.84
N ASN A 9 10.91 -6.50 14.53
CA ASN A 9 12.28 -6.68 14.05
C ASN A 9 12.27 -6.83 12.52
N ALA A 10 13.20 -6.16 11.85
CA ALA A 10 13.48 -6.32 10.43
C ALA A 10 14.97 -6.60 10.25
N GLU A 11 15.29 -7.50 9.32
CA GLU A 11 16.67 -7.68 8.85
C GLU A 11 17.12 -6.44 8.05
N ASP A 12 18.44 -6.26 7.91
CA ASP A 12 19.03 -5.12 7.21
C ASP A 12 18.89 -5.28 5.69
N PHE A 13 17.70 -4.93 5.19
CA PHE A 13 17.37 -4.86 3.77
C PHE A 13 16.77 -3.49 3.42
N PRO A 14 16.97 -3.02 2.17
CA PRO A 14 16.37 -1.78 1.71
C PRO A 14 14.86 -1.74 1.98
N ALA A 15 14.41 -0.64 2.58
CA ALA A 15 13.01 -0.34 2.90
C ALA A 15 12.36 -1.20 4.02
N PHE A 16 13.13 -2.02 4.74
CA PHE A 16 12.65 -2.86 5.84
C PHE A 16 11.37 -3.64 5.48
N ILE A 17 10.36 -3.68 6.36
CA ILE A 17 9.13 -4.47 6.14
C ILE A 17 8.05 -3.63 5.44
N VAL A 18 7.61 -2.53 6.06
CA VAL A 18 6.42 -1.78 5.61
C VAL A 18 6.60 -1.21 4.22
N ASN A 19 7.68 -0.43 3.99
CA ASN A 19 7.88 0.23 2.70
C ASN A 19 8.19 -0.78 1.59
N ARG A 20 8.82 -1.92 1.91
CA ARG A 20 9.09 -2.99 0.95
C ARG A 20 7.81 -3.64 0.41
N ILE A 21 6.76 -3.75 1.22
CA ILE A 21 5.45 -4.28 0.84
C ILE A 21 4.57 -3.19 0.22
N LEU A 22 4.63 -1.98 0.78
CA LEU A 22 3.79 -0.86 0.35
C LEU A 22 4.08 -0.42 -1.08
N MET A 23 5.36 -0.30 -1.45
CA MET A 23 5.73 0.19 -2.79
C MET A 23 5.22 -0.71 -3.94
N PRO A 24 5.35 -2.05 -3.87
CA PRO A 24 4.72 -2.94 -4.86
C PRO A 24 3.20 -2.75 -5.00
N MET A 25 2.47 -2.54 -3.90
CA MET A 25 1.01 -2.32 -3.95
C MET A 25 0.68 -1.03 -4.72
N ILE A 26 1.41 0.05 -4.46
CA ILE A 26 1.26 1.33 -5.18
C ILE A 26 1.61 1.16 -6.66
N ASN A 27 2.73 0.49 -6.96
CA ASN A 27 3.15 0.25 -8.33
C ASN A 27 2.13 -0.57 -9.12
N GLU A 28 1.56 -1.62 -8.50
CA GLU A 28 0.53 -2.45 -9.12
C GLU A 28 -0.74 -1.64 -9.43
N ALA A 29 -1.13 -0.73 -8.54
CA ALA A 29 -2.25 0.18 -8.79
C ALA A 29 -1.97 1.12 -9.97
N VAL A 30 -0.74 1.61 -10.11
CA VAL A 30 -0.32 2.44 -11.26
C VAL A 30 -0.35 1.63 -12.56
N TYR A 31 0.11 0.37 -12.56
CA TYR A 31 0.01 -0.50 -13.73
C TYR A 31 -1.44 -0.82 -14.08
N THR A 32 -2.27 -1.10 -13.09
CA THR A 32 -3.72 -1.33 -13.27
C THR A 32 -4.41 -0.14 -13.95
N LEU A 33 -4.03 1.08 -13.54
CA LEU A 33 -4.51 2.32 -14.16
C LEU A 33 -3.96 2.48 -15.59
N TYR A 34 -2.67 2.25 -15.79
CA TYR A 34 -1.99 2.38 -17.09
C TYR A 34 -2.58 1.42 -18.14
N GLU A 35 -2.91 0.19 -17.74
CA GLU A 35 -3.53 -0.81 -18.61
C GLU A 35 -5.03 -0.57 -18.86
N GLY A 36 -5.61 0.42 -18.18
CA GLY A 36 -7.02 0.81 -18.36
C GLY A 36 -8.02 -0.15 -17.71
N VAL A 37 -7.59 -0.96 -16.74
CA VAL A 37 -8.47 -1.90 -16.01
C VAL A 37 -9.54 -1.15 -15.21
N GLY A 38 -9.21 0.05 -14.73
CA GLY A 38 -10.13 0.95 -14.04
C GLY A 38 -9.57 2.37 -13.98
N ASN A 39 -10.42 3.33 -13.61
CA ASN A 39 -9.97 4.68 -13.27
C ASN A 39 -9.51 4.75 -11.80
N VAL A 40 -8.92 5.88 -11.41
CA VAL A 40 -8.38 6.10 -10.05
C VAL A 40 -9.41 5.80 -8.96
N GLU A 41 -10.62 6.36 -9.08
CA GLU A 41 -11.69 6.20 -8.09
C GLU A 41 -12.13 4.73 -7.94
N ALA A 42 -12.25 4.01 -9.06
CA ALA A 42 -12.64 2.61 -9.07
C ALA A 42 -11.57 1.72 -8.43
N ILE A 43 -10.29 1.95 -8.74
CA ILE A 43 -9.16 1.20 -8.17
C ILE A 43 -9.09 1.42 -6.66
N ASP A 44 -9.14 2.67 -6.21
CA ASP A 44 -9.08 2.99 -4.78
C ASP A 44 -10.30 2.47 -4.01
N THR A 45 -11.50 2.57 -4.59
CA THR A 45 -12.72 2.04 -3.98
C THR A 45 -12.70 0.51 -3.89
N ALA A 46 -12.22 -0.17 -4.94
CA ALA A 46 -12.06 -1.61 -4.92
C ALA A 46 -11.08 -2.06 -3.83
N MET A 47 -9.97 -1.35 -3.63
CA MET A 47 -9.00 -1.69 -2.59
C MET A 47 -9.51 -1.38 -1.18
N ARG A 48 -10.28 -0.30 -1.01
CA ARG A 48 -10.95 0.00 0.27
C ARG A 48 -11.98 -1.06 0.64
N LEU A 49 -12.88 -1.42 -0.29
CA LEU A 49 -14.00 -2.32 0.01
C LEU A 49 -13.63 -3.80 -0.09
N GLY A 50 -12.77 -4.17 -1.05
CA GLY A 50 -12.41 -5.55 -1.35
C GLY A 50 -11.24 -6.07 -0.54
N ALA A 51 -10.20 -5.26 -0.36
CA ALA A 51 -9.00 -5.62 0.41
C ALA A 51 -8.98 -4.99 1.83
N ASN A 52 -10.04 -4.27 2.20
CA ASN A 52 -10.21 -3.64 3.52
C ASN A 52 -9.08 -2.67 3.89
N HIS A 53 -8.49 -1.98 2.90
CA HIS A 53 -7.55 -0.91 3.17
C HIS A 53 -8.31 0.37 3.61
N PRO A 54 -7.82 1.12 4.61
CA PRO A 54 -8.48 2.35 5.05
C PRO A 54 -8.38 3.49 4.02
N MET A 55 -7.42 3.40 3.10
CA MET A 55 -7.12 4.37 2.06
C MET A 55 -6.72 3.61 0.79
N GLY A 56 -7.09 4.14 -0.39
CA GLY A 56 -6.73 3.50 -1.65
C GLY A 56 -5.23 3.62 -1.96
N PRO A 57 -4.66 2.71 -2.77
CA PRO A 57 -3.23 2.74 -3.10
C PRO A 57 -2.81 3.98 -3.91
N LEU A 58 -3.69 4.57 -4.73
CA LEU A 58 -3.38 5.77 -5.51
C LEU A 58 -3.56 7.04 -4.68
N GLU A 59 -4.53 7.05 -3.75
CA GLU A 59 -4.70 8.10 -2.76
C GLU A 59 -3.52 8.18 -1.76
N LEU A 60 -2.89 7.05 -1.47
CA LEU A 60 -1.77 6.95 -0.53
C LEU A 60 -0.42 7.40 -1.12
N ALA A 61 -0.29 7.43 -2.45
CA ALA A 61 0.94 7.74 -3.18
C ALA A 61 1.23 9.24 -3.26
#